data_AF-A0A4U0U8W4-F1
#
_entry.id   AF-A0A4U0U8W4-F1
#
_cell.length_a   1.000
_cell.length_b   1.000
_cell.length_c   1.000
_cell.angle_alpha   90.00
_cell.angle_beta   90.00
_cell.angle_gamma   90.00
#
_symmetry.space_group_name_H-M   'P 1'
#
loop_
_entity.id
_entity.type
_entity.pdbx_description
1 polymer ?
#
loop_
_entity_poly.entity_id
_entity_poly.type
_entity_poly.pdbx_seq_one_letter_code
_entity_poly.pdbx_strand_id
1 'polypeptide(L)'
;MRNTAVADALGYLGYRRVYHMRDVFENGHQQARIDLLEWKFSRKSPDSLARGQLQAVLEGYDALADFLASIFVEELIAAYPDAKIVLLTRDEAAWYRSMIDTLWHQYSNFDSSKGTSNVRQLAETYHRYCWAGDFPKNGRAYFREYHERVRRLVAGGRMLEYDVRSDDWSQYKNQRSGKREMSQYARSGQVSLPYGN
;
A
#
# COMPACT_ATOMS: atom_id res chain seq x y z
N MET A 1 -4.02 -11.75 6.26
CA MET A 1 -3.25 -12.26 5.11
C MET A 1 -2.60 -11.11 4.36
N ARG A 2 -1.36 -11.29 3.91
CA ARG A 2 -0.34 -10.23 3.85
C ARG A 2 -0.25 -9.58 2.44
N ASN A 3 -0.13 -8.25 2.39
CA ASN A 3 0.20 -7.47 1.18
C ASN A 3 1.50 -7.91 0.47
N THR A 4 2.25 -8.82 1.08
CA THR A 4 3.49 -9.41 0.57
C THR A 4 3.28 -10.11 -0.77
N ALA A 5 2.15 -10.80 -0.95
CA ALA A 5 1.89 -11.56 -2.18
C ALA A 5 1.76 -10.68 -3.43
N VAL A 6 1.28 -9.46 -3.27
CA VAL A 6 1.15 -8.48 -4.38
C VAL A 6 2.49 -7.87 -4.71
N ALA A 7 3.30 -7.57 -3.70
CA ALA A 7 4.67 -7.10 -3.92
C ALA A 7 5.49 -8.15 -4.70
N ASP A 8 5.35 -9.43 -4.34
CA ASP A 8 6.00 -10.52 -5.05
C ASP A 8 5.43 -10.70 -6.48
N ALA A 9 4.10 -10.53 -6.66
CA ALA A 9 3.45 -10.57 -7.98
C ALA A 9 3.98 -9.48 -8.93
N LEU A 10 4.17 -8.26 -8.44
CA LEU A 10 4.79 -7.17 -9.19
C LEU A 10 6.23 -7.51 -9.61
N GLY A 11 6.98 -8.21 -8.75
CA GLY A 11 8.27 -8.82 -9.07
C GLY A 11 8.23 -9.67 -10.34
N TYR A 12 7.25 -10.58 -10.44
CA TYR A 12 7.06 -11.43 -11.61
C TYR A 12 6.63 -10.68 -12.88
N LEU A 13 6.12 -9.44 -12.74
CA LEU A 13 5.73 -8.58 -13.86
C LEU A 13 6.89 -7.71 -14.37
N GLY A 14 8.09 -7.85 -13.79
CA GLY A 14 9.29 -7.15 -14.22
C GLY A 14 9.63 -5.90 -13.39
N TYR A 15 8.86 -5.60 -12.34
CA TYR A 15 9.24 -4.57 -11.38
C TYR A 15 10.33 -5.13 -10.46
N ARG A 16 11.52 -4.54 -10.44
CA ARG A 16 12.69 -5.13 -9.77
C ARG A 16 12.72 -4.81 -8.28
N ARG A 17 12.30 -3.60 -7.91
CA ARG A 17 12.21 -3.18 -6.51
C ARG A 17 10.80 -2.72 -6.18
N VAL A 18 10.13 -3.42 -5.27
CA VAL A 18 8.76 -3.10 -4.84
C VAL A 18 8.78 -2.72 -3.36
N TYR A 19 8.49 -1.47 -3.05
CA TYR A 19 8.48 -0.99 -1.67
C TYR A 19 7.30 -1.61 -0.92
N HIS A 20 7.59 -2.29 0.18
CA HIS A 20 6.62 -2.96 1.04
C HIS A 20 6.98 -2.72 2.52
N MET A 21 6.10 -3.09 3.46
CA MET A 21 6.42 -3.07 4.89
C MET A 21 7.66 -3.89 5.27
N ARG A 22 8.16 -4.80 4.42
CA ARG A 22 9.42 -5.53 4.68
C ARG A 22 10.61 -4.58 4.63
N ASP A 23 10.67 -3.76 3.58
CA ASP A 23 11.71 -2.76 3.36
C ASP A 23 11.76 -1.72 4.49
N VAL A 24 10.61 -1.47 5.15
CA VAL A 24 10.57 -0.58 6.32
C VAL A 24 11.40 -1.13 7.47
N PHE A 25 11.32 -2.43 7.72
CA PHE A 25 12.07 -3.07 8.81
C PHE A 25 13.52 -3.34 8.41
N GLU A 26 13.75 -3.82 7.19
CA GLU A 26 15.08 -4.16 6.69
C GLU A 26 16.00 -2.94 6.55
N ASN A 27 15.45 -1.79 6.13
CA ASN A 27 16.22 -0.57 5.90
C ASN A 27 16.11 0.46 7.03
N GLY A 28 15.44 0.13 8.14
CA GLY A 28 15.29 1.05 9.27
C GLY A 28 14.44 2.30 8.98
N HIS A 29 13.47 2.23 8.06
CA HIS A 29 12.66 3.38 7.66
C HIS A 29 11.54 3.73 8.65
N GLN A 30 11.47 3.13 9.85
CA GLN A 30 10.33 3.31 10.76
C GLN A 30 10.14 4.78 11.15
N GLN A 31 11.22 5.50 11.46
CA GLN A 31 11.14 6.92 11.82
C GLN A 31 10.68 7.77 10.62
N ALA A 32 11.28 7.57 9.45
CA ALA A 32 10.87 8.27 8.23
C ALA A 32 9.37 8.02 7.90
N ARG A 33 8.87 6.81 8.17
CA ARG A 33 7.44 6.48 8.01
C ARG A 33 6.57 7.21 9.01
N ILE A 34 6.99 7.34 10.27
CA ILE A 34 6.29 8.13 11.29
C ILE A 34 6.25 9.59 10.86
N ASP A 35 7.38 10.16 10.46
CA ASP A 35 7.49 11.57 10.05
C ASP A 35 6.59 11.88 8.85
N LEU A 36 6.52 10.98 7.87
CA LEU A 36 5.61 11.10 6.72
C LEU A 36 4.13 11.07 7.14
N LEU A 37 3.75 10.20 8.09
CA LEU A 37 2.38 10.11 8.59
C LEU A 37 2.00 11.37 9.37
N GLU A 38 2.87 11.81 10.27
CA GLU A 38 2.69 13.06 11.03
C GLU A 38 2.60 14.25 10.07
N TRP A 39 3.44 14.32 9.05
CA TRP A 39 3.34 15.35 8.00
C TRP A 39 1.97 15.33 7.32
N LYS A 40 1.51 14.17 6.82
CA LYS A 40 0.23 14.03 6.12
C LYS A 40 -0.96 14.46 6.99
N PHE A 41 -0.97 14.07 8.26
CA PHE A 41 -2.15 14.23 9.12
C PHE A 41 -2.08 15.45 10.07
N SER A 42 -0.93 16.10 10.24
CA SER A 42 -0.77 17.29 11.11
C SER A 42 -1.30 18.60 10.52
N ARG A 43 -1.88 18.59 9.31
CA ARG A 43 -2.47 19.76 8.63
C ARG A 43 -1.49 20.92 8.36
N LYS A 44 -0.17 20.69 8.46
CA LYS A 44 0.86 21.67 8.08
C LYS A 44 1.21 21.53 6.59
N SER A 45 0.40 22.19 5.75
CA SER A 45 0.60 22.46 4.31
C SER A 45 0.86 21.26 3.37
N PRO A 46 -0.04 20.97 2.42
CA PRO A 46 0.12 19.90 1.42
C PRO A 46 1.30 20.08 0.44
N ASP A 47 1.75 21.33 0.22
CA ASP A 47 2.37 21.67 -1.07
C ASP A 47 3.91 21.64 -1.15
N SER A 48 4.66 21.47 -0.04
CA SER A 48 6.13 21.61 -0.11
C SER A 48 6.98 20.48 0.48
N LEU A 49 6.43 19.61 1.34
CA LEU A 49 7.19 18.54 2.00
C LEU A 49 6.98 17.15 1.39
N ALA A 50 5.81 16.91 0.79
CA ALA A 50 5.40 15.60 0.27
C ALA A 50 6.42 15.02 -0.71
N ARG A 51 6.73 15.78 -1.76
CA ARG A 51 7.50 15.26 -2.90
C ARG A 51 8.91 14.87 -2.48
N GLY A 52 9.63 15.73 -1.75
CA GLY A 52 11.00 15.46 -1.33
C GLY A 52 11.12 14.29 -0.35
N GLN A 53 10.24 14.23 0.66
CA GLN A 53 10.27 13.14 1.66
C GLN A 53 9.79 11.80 1.09
N LEU A 54 8.72 11.80 0.29
CA LEU A 54 8.31 10.59 -0.44
C LEU A 54 9.42 10.15 -1.39
N GLN A 55 9.99 11.06 -2.18
CA GLN A 55 11.05 10.71 -3.14
C GLN A 55 12.28 10.10 -2.44
N ALA A 56 12.70 10.62 -1.28
CA ALA A 56 13.82 10.06 -0.53
C ALA A 56 13.54 8.62 -0.04
N VAL A 57 12.30 8.30 0.35
CA VAL A 57 11.92 6.94 0.76
C VAL A 57 11.74 6.01 -0.45
N LEU A 58 11.32 6.56 -1.59
CA LEU A 58 10.96 5.84 -2.80
C LEU A 58 12.10 5.71 -3.81
N GLU A 59 13.26 6.32 -3.55
CA GLU A 59 14.35 6.35 -4.49
C GLU A 59 14.78 4.93 -4.91
N GLY A 60 14.73 4.70 -6.23
CA GLY A 60 15.06 3.43 -6.89
C GLY A 60 14.04 2.29 -6.72
N TYR A 61 12.87 2.53 -6.10
CA TYR A 61 11.75 1.59 -6.17
C TYR A 61 10.95 1.79 -7.45
N ASP A 62 10.61 0.67 -8.12
CA ASP A 62 9.84 0.68 -9.37
C ASP A 62 8.33 0.60 -9.11
N ALA A 63 7.92 0.07 -7.95
CA ALA A 63 6.52 -0.06 -7.56
C ALA A 63 6.33 0.01 -6.04
N LEU A 64 5.08 0.15 -5.62
CA LEU A 64 4.65 0.42 -4.25
C LEU A 64 3.49 -0.48 -3.85
N ALA A 65 3.53 -1.00 -2.62
CA ALA A 65 2.43 -1.77 -2.04
C ALA A 65 2.23 -1.40 -0.56
N ASP A 66 1.16 -1.96 0.03
CA ASP A 66 0.86 -1.88 1.45
C ASP A 66 0.56 -0.46 1.97
N PHE A 67 0.71 -0.22 3.27
CA PHE A 67 0.34 1.03 3.95
C PHE A 67 0.92 2.32 3.34
N LEU A 68 2.09 2.29 2.69
CA LEU A 68 2.61 3.51 2.06
C LEU A 68 1.78 3.86 0.81
N ALA A 69 1.53 2.87 -0.04
CA ALA A 69 0.71 3.03 -1.24
C ALA A 69 -0.74 3.41 -0.90
N SER A 70 -1.34 2.80 0.15
CA SER A 70 -2.73 3.04 0.49
C SER A 70 -2.98 4.40 1.16
N ILE A 71 -2.10 4.81 2.08
CA ILE A 71 -2.29 6.06 2.83
C ILE A 71 -1.99 7.29 1.96
N PHE A 72 -0.98 7.21 1.10
CA PHE A 72 -0.49 8.34 0.30
C PHE A 72 -1.02 8.33 -1.14
N VAL A 73 -2.14 7.66 -1.41
CA VAL A 73 -2.63 7.45 -2.79
C VAL A 73 -2.86 8.78 -3.54
N GLU A 74 -3.34 9.82 -2.88
CA GLU A 74 -3.55 11.15 -3.47
C GLU A 74 -2.22 11.80 -3.86
N GLU A 75 -1.27 11.82 -2.93
CA GLU A 75 0.06 12.38 -3.14
C GLU A 75 0.83 11.61 -4.22
N LEU A 76 0.70 10.29 -4.25
CA LEU A 76 1.33 9.43 -5.24
C LEU A 76 0.75 9.65 -6.64
N ILE A 77 -0.58 9.79 -6.76
CA ILE A 77 -1.24 10.12 -8.03
C ILE A 77 -0.77 11.48 -8.56
N ALA A 78 -0.67 12.47 -7.67
CA ALA A 78 -0.21 13.82 -8.03
C ALA A 78 1.29 13.86 -8.39
N ALA A 79 2.12 13.11 -7.67
CA ALA A 79 3.56 13.06 -7.89
C ALA A 79 3.96 12.25 -9.13
N TYR A 80 3.22 11.18 -9.44
CA TYR A 80 3.48 10.23 -10.51
C TYR A 80 2.23 10.05 -11.40
N PRO A 81 1.88 11.06 -12.23
CA PRO A 81 0.65 11.01 -13.04
C PRO A 81 0.63 9.87 -14.07
N ASP A 82 1.79 9.37 -14.48
CA ASP A 82 1.89 8.23 -15.42
C ASP A 82 1.87 6.86 -14.73
N ALA A 83 1.88 6.83 -13.39
CA ALA A 83 1.84 5.57 -12.65
C ALA A 83 0.51 4.85 -12.86
N LYS A 84 0.61 3.53 -13.05
CA LYS A 84 -0.53 2.62 -13.10
C LYS A 84 -0.96 2.23 -11.70
N ILE A 85 -2.27 2.11 -11.49
CA ILE A 85 -2.84 1.84 -10.17
C ILE A 85 -3.58 0.52 -10.20
N VAL A 86 -3.23 -0.37 -9.28
CA VAL A 86 -3.95 -1.62 -9.05
C VAL A 86 -4.69 -1.50 -7.73
N LEU A 87 -6.02 -1.39 -7.79
CA LEU A 87 -6.88 -1.42 -6.61
C LEU A 87 -7.31 -2.87 -6.36
N LEU A 88 -6.76 -3.48 -5.31
CA LEU A 88 -7.14 -4.82 -4.91
C LEU A 88 -8.43 -4.77 -4.12
N THR A 89 -9.40 -5.58 -4.53
CA THR A 89 -10.68 -5.73 -3.83
C THR A 89 -10.84 -7.14 -3.30
N ARG A 90 -11.68 -7.28 -2.28
CA ARG A 90 -12.04 -8.54 -1.64
C ARG A 90 -13.32 -8.34 -0.85
N ASP A 91 -13.96 -9.43 -0.45
CA ASP A 91 -15.08 -9.37 0.50
C ASP A 91 -14.67 -8.65 1.79
N GLU A 92 -15.49 -7.68 2.21
CA GLU A 92 -15.23 -6.83 3.37
C GLU A 92 -15.18 -7.65 4.67
N ALA A 93 -16.10 -8.61 4.83
CA ALA A 93 -16.15 -9.42 6.04
C ALA A 93 -14.90 -10.31 6.17
N ALA A 94 -14.46 -10.91 5.06
CA ALA A 94 -13.21 -11.65 4.99
C ALA A 94 -12.01 -10.75 5.30
N TRP A 95 -11.93 -9.54 4.71
CA TRP A 95 -10.87 -8.57 5.00
C TRP A 95 -10.81 -8.20 6.48
N TYR A 96 -11.97 -7.86 7.04
CA TYR A 96 -12.09 -7.45 8.43
C TYR A 96 -11.62 -8.56 9.37
N ARG A 97 -12.07 -9.81 9.17
CA ARG A 97 -11.62 -10.96 9.95
C ARG A 97 -10.10 -11.14 9.85
N SER A 98 -9.55 -11.08 8.64
CA SER A 98 -8.10 -11.15 8.42
C SER A 98 -7.34 -10.06 9.19
N MET A 99 -7.84 -8.82 9.21
CA MET A 99 -7.21 -7.71 9.93
C MET A 99 -7.31 -7.87 11.45
N ILE A 100 -8.46 -8.38 11.95
CA ILE A 100 -8.64 -8.74 13.37
C ILE A 100 -7.59 -9.75 13.78
N ASP A 101 -7.48 -10.86 13.04
CA ASP A 101 -6.62 -12.00 13.38
C ASP A 101 -5.12 -11.70 13.25
N THR A 102 -4.75 -10.67 12.48
CA THR A 102 -3.34 -10.28 12.30
C THR A 102 -3.00 -8.96 12.97
N LEU A 103 -3.37 -7.85 12.34
CA LEU A 103 -2.81 -6.54 12.67
C LEU A 103 -3.37 -6.02 13.99
N TRP A 104 -4.68 -6.17 14.18
CA TRP A 104 -5.31 -5.80 15.44
C TRP A 104 -4.87 -6.72 16.58
N HIS A 105 -4.91 -8.05 16.40
CA HIS A 105 -4.47 -8.99 17.43
C HIS A 105 -3.02 -8.75 17.88
N GLN A 106 -2.10 -8.46 16.95
CA GLN A 106 -0.72 -8.14 17.29
C GLN A 106 -0.60 -6.84 18.09
N TYR A 107 -1.36 -5.82 17.72
CA TYR A 107 -1.37 -4.54 18.41
C TYR A 107 -2.01 -4.62 19.81
N SER A 108 -3.18 -5.25 19.92
CA SER A 108 -3.96 -5.31 21.16
C SER A 108 -3.32 -6.16 22.25
N ASN A 109 -2.53 -7.17 21.85
CA ASN A 109 -1.82 -8.06 22.78
C ASN A 109 -0.36 -7.65 23.02
N PHE A 110 0.05 -6.47 22.56
CA PHE A 110 1.41 -6.01 22.76
C PHE A 110 1.67 -5.70 24.26
N ASP A 111 2.80 -6.17 24.78
CA ASP A 111 3.21 -5.92 26.16
C ASP A 111 3.71 -4.48 26.32
N SER A 112 2.88 -3.64 26.92
CA SER A 112 3.15 -2.22 27.08
C SER A 112 4.35 -1.92 27.99
N SER A 113 4.78 -2.89 28.80
CA SER A 113 5.89 -2.77 29.75
C SER A 113 7.28 -2.79 29.11
N LYS A 114 7.40 -3.21 27.84
CA LYS A 114 8.68 -3.33 27.12
C LYS A 114 9.21 -2.00 26.56
N GLY A 115 8.69 -0.87 27.01
CA GLY A 115 9.02 0.46 26.50
C GLY A 115 8.46 0.73 25.09
N THR A 116 8.90 1.83 24.49
CA THR A 116 8.40 2.31 23.19
C THR A 116 9.49 2.23 22.13
N SER A 117 9.48 1.16 21.33
CA SER A 117 10.34 1.03 20.14
C SER A 117 9.77 1.82 18.96
N ASN A 118 10.61 2.16 17.97
CA ASN A 118 10.13 2.81 16.74
C ASN A 118 9.11 1.93 15.99
N VAL A 119 9.19 0.61 16.14
CA VAL A 119 8.18 -0.32 15.59
C VAL A 119 6.82 -0.12 16.27
N ARG A 120 6.81 0.03 17.60
CA ARG A 120 5.57 0.30 18.35
C ARG A 120 5.00 1.67 18.01
N GLN A 121 5.83 2.71 17.97
CA GLN A 121 5.39 4.05 17.58
C GLN A 121 4.77 4.04 16.19
N LEU A 122 5.43 3.39 15.24
CA LEU A 122 4.91 3.26 13.88
C LEU A 122 3.55 2.55 13.85
N ALA A 123 3.39 1.45 14.59
CA ALA A 123 2.11 0.77 14.73
C ALA A 123 1.04 1.68 15.35
N GLU A 124 1.33 2.33 16.48
CA GLU A 124 0.43 3.29 17.14
C GLU A 124 -0.01 4.41 16.19
N THR A 125 0.92 4.95 15.40
CA THR A 125 0.65 5.99 14.40
C THR A 125 -0.26 5.50 13.28
N TYR A 126 -0.05 4.29 12.75
CA TYR A 126 -0.99 3.69 11.80
C TYR A 126 -2.39 3.51 12.40
N HIS A 127 -2.47 2.98 13.63
CA HIS A 127 -3.74 2.74 14.28
C HIS A 127 -4.50 4.03 14.55
N ARG A 128 -3.78 5.08 15.00
CA ARG A 128 -4.33 6.41 15.23
C ARG A 128 -4.92 7.00 13.95
N TYR A 129 -4.21 6.96 12.83
CA TYR A 129 -4.63 7.66 11.62
C TYR A 129 -5.54 6.87 10.69
N CYS A 130 -5.44 5.54 10.67
CA CYS A 130 -6.28 4.74 9.77
C CYS A 130 -7.67 4.48 10.37
N TRP A 131 -7.79 4.25 11.68
CA TRP A 131 -9.08 3.88 12.28
C TRP A 131 -9.30 4.50 13.66
N ALA A 132 -8.71 5.69 13.89
CA ALA A 132 -8.88 6.46 15.13
C ALA A 132 -8.58 5.65 16.41
N GLY A 133 -7.61 4.73 16.33
CA GLY A 133 -7.20 3.86 17.43
C GLY A 133 -8.11 2.64 17.70
N ASP A 134 -9.28 2.55 17.05
CA ASP A 134 -10.26 1.48 17.28
C ASP A 134 -10.63 0.79 15.95
N PHE A 135 -9.82 -0.22 15.58
CA PHE A 135 -10.06 -0.99 14.36
C PHE A 135 -11.39 -1.77 14.41
N PRO A 136 -11.76 -2.44 15.51
CA PRO A 136 -13.03 -3.16 15.56
C PRO A 136 -14.25 -2.28 15.27
N LYS A 137 -14.23 -1.04 15.76
CA LYS A 137 -15.32 -0.09 15.51
C LYS A 137 -15.25 0.55 14.12
N ASN A 138 -14.07 1.00 13.70
CA ASN A 138 -13.95 1.91 12.56
C ASN A 138 -13.40 1.25 11.27
N GLY A 139 -12.87 0.03 11.36
CA GLY A 139 -12.14 -0.62 10.26
C GLY A 139 -12.99 -0.83 9.01
N ARG A 140 -14.25 -1.23 9.14
CA ARG A 140 -15.15 -1.43 7.99
C ARG A 140 -15.48 -0.12 7.27
N ALA A 141 -15.74 0.95 8.03
CA ALA A 141 -15.96 2.28 7.45
C ALA A 141 -14.71 2.72 6.68
N TYR A 142 -13.52 2.61 7.30
CA TYR A 142 -12.25 2.92 6.66
C TYR A 142 -12.04 2.15 5.35
N PHE A 143 -12.36 0.85 5.31
CA PHE A 143 -12.28 0.04 4.10
C PHE A 143 -13.14 0.60 2.96
N ARG A 144 -14.42 0.88 3.23
CA ARG A 144 -15.35 1.42 2.22
C ARG A 144 -14.90 2.78 1.71
N GLU A 145 -14.60 3.69 2.64
CA GLU A 145 -14.16 5.05 2.33
C GLU A 145 -12.88 5.05 1.49
N TYR A 146 -11.90 4.19 1.82
CA TYR A 146 -10.69 4.04 1.03
C TYR A 146 -10.99 3.61 -0.41
N HIS A 147 -11.79 2.56 -0.61
CA HIS A 147 -12.10 2.06 -1.95
C HIS A 147 -12.86 3.09 -2.78
N GLU A 148 -13.86 3.74 -2.21
CA GLU A 148 -14.57 4.81 -2.91
C GLU A 148 -13.65 5.99 -3.25
N ARG A 149 -12.77 6.39 -2.32
CA ARG A 149 -11.81 7.46 -2.55
C ARG A 149 -10.87 7.15 -3.70
N VAL A 150 -10.27 5.95 -3.74
CA VAL A 150 -9.38 5.55 -4.85
C VAL A 150 -10.13 5.56 -6.18
N ARG A 151 -11.36 5.00 -6.22
CA ARG A 151 -12.18 5.02 -7.44
C ARG A 151 -12.49 6.43 -7.94
N ARG A 152 -12.72 7.38 -7.02
CA ARG A 152 -12.93 8.80 -7.37
C ARG A 152 -11.67 9.48 -7.91
N LEU A 153 -10.51 9.19 -7.31
CA LEU A 153 -9.23 9.82 -7.69
C LEU A 153 -8.71 9.31 -9.04
N VAL A 154 -8.97 8.05 -9.36
CA VAL A 154 -8.45 7.42 -10.58
C VAL A 154 -9.57 7.26 -11.61
N ALA A 155 -10.19 8.38 -11.99
CA ALA A 155 -11.10 8.42 -13.13
C ALA A 155 -10.29 8.40 -14.44
N GLY A 156 -10.55 7.41 -15.32
CA GLY A 156 -10.01 7.34 -16.67
C GLY A 156 -8.86 6.34 -16.86
N GLY A 157 -9.20 5.11 -17.25
CA GLY A 157 -8.36 4.09 -17.92
C GLY A 157 -7.09 3.59 -17.21
N ARG A 158 -6.60 4.28 -16.19
CA ARG A 158 -5.33 4.05 -15.50
C ARG A 158 -5.49 3.31 -14.18
N MET A 159 -6.64 2.66 -13.96
CA MET A 159 -6.86 1.78 -12.81
C MET A 159 -7.24 0.38 -13.29
N LEU A 160 -6.60 -0.63 -12.71
CA LEU A 160 -7.07 -2.00 -12.72
C LEU A 160 -7.69 -2.29 -11.36
N GLU A 161 -9.00 -2.53 -11.32
CA GLU A 161 -9.65 -3.07 -10.12
C GLU A 161 -9.60 -4.60 -10.19
N TYR A 162 -8.99 -5.23 -9.18
CA TYR A 162 -8.72 -6.66 -9.20
C TYR A 162 -9.28 -7.36 -7.95
N ASP A 163 -10.28 -8.20 -8.16
CA ASP A 163 -10.92 -9.01 -7.12
C ASP A 163 -10.04 -10.21 -6.74
N VAL A 164 -9.49 -10.15 -5.52
CA VAL A 164 -8.68 -11.21 -4.93
C VAL A 164 -9.63 -12.29 -4.40
N ARG A 165 -10.08 -13.16 -5.31
CA ARG A 165 -11.08 -14.21 -5.04
C ARG A 165 -10.60 -15.34 -4.12
N SER A 166 -9.33 -15.33 -3.70
CA SER A 166 -8.88 -16.24 -2.66
C SER A 166 -7.62 -15.73 -1.95
N ASP A 167 -7.52 -16.13 -0.70
CA ASP A 167 -6.38 -16.00 0.19
C ASP A 167 -5.12 -16.77 -0.31
N ASP A 168 -5.29 -17.69 -1.26
CA ASP A 168 -4.22 -18.52 -1.79
C ASP A 168 -3.63 -17.96 -3.09
N TRP A 169 -2.45 -17.34 -3.01
CA TRP A 169 -1.73 -16.88 -4.19
C TRP A 169 -0.96 -18.01 -4.92
N SER A 170 -0.92 -19.23 -4.38
CA SER A 170 -0.27 -20.37 -5.07
C SER A 170 -1.00 -20.76 -6.35
N GLN A 171 -2.31 -20.51 -6.43
CA GLN A 171 -3.10 -20.67 -7.65
C GLN A 171 -2.76 -19.63 -8.74
N TYR A 172 -2.04 -18.55 -8.42
CA TYR A 172 -1.46 -17.63 -9.41
C TYR A 172 -0.19 -18.18 -10.03
N LYS A 173 0.45 -19.21 -9.46
CA LYS A 173 1.50 -19.94 -10.18
C LYS A 173 0.91 -20.57 -11.46
N ASN A 174 -0.36 -20.98 -11.46
CA ASN A 174 -0.99 -21.74 -12.55
C ASN A 174 -2.21 -21.09 -13.26
N GLN A 175 -2.78 -19.97 -12.78
CA GLN A 175 -3.86 -19.28 -13.52
C GLN A 175 -3.31 -18.33 -14.58
N ARG A 176 -3.35 -18.78 -15.85
CA ARG A 176 -2.95 -18.00 -17.03
C ARG A 176 -3.76 -16.71 -17.24
N SER A 177 -4.96 -16.58 -16.68
CA SER A 177 -5.88 -15.45 -16.88
C SER A 177 -5.51 -14.21 -16.07
N GLY A 178 -5.36 -14.32 -14.73
CA GLY A 178 -5.01 -13.18 -13.88
C GLY A 178 -3.61 -12.63 -14.15
N LYS A 179 -2.64 -13.52 -14.41
CA LYS A 179 -1.31 -13.13 -14.90
C LYS A 179 -1.41 -12.42 -16.24
N ARG A 180 -2.25 -12.89 -17.17
CA ARG A 180 -2.45 -12.22 -18.47
C ARG A 180 -3.05 -10.84 -18.29
N GLU A 181 -4.05 -10.66 -17.43
CA GLU A 181 -4.73 -9.38 -17.21
C GLU A 181 -3.81 -8.35 -16.57
N MET A 182 -3.12 -8.69 -15.47
CA MET A 182 -2.10 -7.82 -14.88
C MET A 182 -0.93 -7.55 -15.83
N SER A 183 -0.48 -8.56 -16.59
CA SER A 183 0.60 -8.37 -17.57
C SER A 183 0.15 -7.55 -18.78
N GLN A 184 -1.09 -7.71 -19.24
CA GLN A 184 -1.67 -6.91 -20.32
C GLN A 184 -1.85 -5.48 -19.85
N TYR A 185 -2.34 -5.27 -18.63
CA TYR A 185 -2.44 -3.95 -18.02
C TYR A 185 -1.06 -3.32 -17.80
N ALA A 186 -0.04 -4.07 -17.37
CA ALA A 186 1.33 -3.58 -17.30
C ALA A 186 1.88 -3.20 -18.69
N ARG A 187 1.62 -4.03 -19.72
CA ARG A 187 2.08 -3.82 -21.11
C ARG A 187 1.28 -2.79 -21.92
N SER A 188 0.01 -2.51 -21.60
CA SER A 188 -0.86 -1.58 -22.33
C SER A 188 -0.45 -0.11 -22.21
N GLY A 189 0.65 0.15 -21.50
CA GLY A 189 1.29 1.44 -21.38
C GLY A 189 2.79 1.23 -21.41
N GLN A 190 3.27 0.37 -22.33
CA GLN A 190 4.67 0.32 -22.69
C GLN A 190 5.14 1.76 -22.90
N VAL A 191 5.93 2.24 -21.95
CA VAL A 191 6.94 3.24 -22.20
C VAL A 191 7.80 2.63 -23.30
N SER A 192 7.51 3.05 -24.53
CA SER A 192 8.50 3.11 -25.58
C SER A 192 9.74 3.73 -24.97
N LEU A 193 10.80 2.95 -24.80
CA LEU A 193 12.13 3.49 -24.58
C LEU A 193 12.48 4.27 -25.86
N PRO A 194 12.61 5.61 -25.86
CA PRO A 194 13.64 6.16 -26.72
C PRO A 194 14.94 5.81 -25.99
N TYR A 195 15.78 5.03 -26.65
CA TYR A 195 17.24 5.17 -26.71
C TYR A 195 17.76 3.82 -27.22
N GLY A 196 17.83 3.76 -28.55
CA GLY A 196 18.68 2.82 -29.24
C GLY A 196 20.12 3.32 -29.22
N ASN A 197 21.02 2.33 -29.22
CA ASN A 197 22.47 2.34 -29.41
C ASN A 197 23.32 3.13 -28.41
#